data_AF-A0A2U1AWS6-F1
#
_entry.id   AF-A0A2U1AWS6-F1
#
_cell.length_a   1.000
_cell.length_b   1.000
_cell.length_c   1.000
_cell.angle_alpha   90.00
_cell.angle_beta   90.00
_cell.angle_gamma   90.00
#
_symmetry.space_group_name_H-M   'P 1'
#
loop_
_entity.id
_entity.type
_entity.pdbx_description
1 polymer ?
#
loop_
_entity_poly.entity_id
_entity_poly.type
_entity_poly.pdbx_seq_one_letter_code
_entity_poly.pdbx_strand_id
1 'polypeptide(L)'
;MSIATIVTLLLAALVLLVRPFTALLHELGHALTALLLTRQKVTVYVGSYGDQRKGLRMNAGLLEIWFRYNFFSWQSGLCVISARDLSVTRQLLIVLAGPLASTLIALTACYLTFALELHGAVKLICLVFLGCALLDLVVNLVPSSTPILLYDGSVAYNDGYRLKQLLLGRRLPKAYDRAVDAYNQGAYAAAARLFTGMLQEGLQDEQAYRAAVSCCLQLGHYEAARELIERFSACYKLNSNDYGNAGLVCSQLGMHEEGLPYFEQSLQLDPTNKYTLHNMAYTLHLLGRYQEAVVLFDKVIEVDVSFANAYSNRGLAKLKCGREGEGLQDIRRSFELEADHAYGYRNLGIYHLDRQAYRDALQQFRKSKLADPGTHLIDDLIKEAETHLAEQEMTA
;
A
#
# COMPACT_ATOMS: atom_id res chain seq x y z
N MET A 1 -9.75 -54.08 5.52
CA MET A 1 -9.95 -52.68 5.97
C MET A 1 -10.85 -52.73 7.19
N SER A 2 -10.51 -52.04 8.30
CA SER A 2 -11.37 -52.08 9.50
C SER A 2 -12.66 -51.29 9.29
N ILE A 3 -13.71 -51.59 10.05
CA ILE A 3 -14.99 -50.84 10.02
C ILE A 3 -14.73 -49.35 10.28
N ALA A 4 -13.86 -49.03 11.24
CA ALA A 4 -13.47 -47.64 11.53
C ALA A 4 -12.88 -46.94 10.30
N THR A 5 -11.99 -47.60 9.55
CA THR A 5 -11.42 -47.03 8.31
C THR A 5 -12.50 -46.78 7.25
N ILE A 6 -13.47 -47.69 7.11
CA ILE A 6 -14.58 -47.53 6.16
C ILE A 6 -15.43 -46.31 6.54
N VAL A 7 -15.79 -46.15 7.82
CA VAL A 7 -16.57 -45.01 8.29
C VAL A 7 -15.82 -43.69 8.09
N THR A 8 -14.53 -43.64 8.41
CA THR A 8 -13.71 -42.43 8.20
C THR A 8 -13.63 -42.05 6.72
N LEU A 9 -13.41 -43.02 5.83
CA LEU A 9 -13.39 -42.77 4.38
C LEU A 9 -14.74 -42.28 3.86
N LEU A 10 -15.85 -42.87 4.35
CA LEU A 10 -17.20 -42.43 4.00
C LEU A 10 -17.46 -40.98 4.44
N LEU A 11 -17.11 -40.64 5.67
CA LEU A 11 -17.27 -39.27 6.18
C LEU A 11 -16.39 -38.28 5.41
N ALA A 12 -15.15 -38.64 5.09
CA ALA A 12 -14.28 -37.81 4.27
C ALA A 12 -14.84 -37.58 2.86
N ALA A 13 -15.39 -38.63 2.23
CA ALA A 13 -16.04 -38.53 0.93
C ALA A 13 -17.30 -37.63 0.97
N LEU A 14 -18.10 -37.75 2.04
CA LEU A 14 -19.26 -36.88 2.25
C LEU A 14 -18.86 -35.41 2.42
N VAL A 15 -17.82 -35.13 3.21
CA VAL A 15 -17.29 -33.77 3.35
C VAL A 15 -16.86 -33.20 1.99
N LEU A 16 -16.07 -33.96 1.21
CA LEU A 16 -15.63 -33.53 -0.11
C LEU A 16 -16.79 -33.24 -1.07
N LEU A 17 -17.87 -34.00 -0.97
CA LEU A 17 -19.07 -33.81 -1.78
C LEU A 17 -19.89 -32.58 -1.35
N VAL A 18 -19.92 -32.28 -0.06
CA VAL A 18 -20.78 -31.25 0.53
C VAL A 18 -20.13 -29.86 0.52
N ARG A 19 -18.81 -29.74 0.64
CA ARG A 19 -18.12 -28.43 0.65
C ARG A 19 -18.42 -27.53 -0.56
N PRO A 20 -18.50 -28.03 -1.80
CA PRO A 20 -18.97 -27.25 -2.94
C PRO A 20 -20.29 -26.50 -2.71
N PHE A 21 -21.23 -27.13 -2.00
CA PHE A 21 -22.53 -26.54 -1.71
C PHE A 21 -22.45 -25.50 -0.60
N THR A 22 -21.64 -25.70 0.44
CA THR A 22 -21.47 -24.69 1.50
C THR A 22 -20.89 -23.40 0.93
N ALA A 23 -19.85 -23.51 0.08
CA ALA A 23 -19.23 -22.36 -0.58
C ALA A 23 -20.20 -21.66 -1.53
N LEU A 24 -20.94 -22.41 -2.38
CA LEU A 24 -21.93 -21.82 -3.27
C LEU A 24 -23.01 -21.03 -2.51
N LEU A 25 -23.60 -21.63 -1.48
CA LEU A 25 -24.65 -20.99 -0.70
C LEU A 25 -24.14 -19.76 0.07
N HIS A 26 -22.88 -19.81 0.51
CA HIS A 26 -22.21 -18.67 1.13
C HIS A 26 -22.11 -17.49 0.15
N GLU A 27 -21.57 -17.71 -1.06
CA GLU A 27 -21.45 -16.63 -2.04
C GLU A 27 -22.81 -16.09 -2.50
N LEU A 28 -23.80 -16.97 -2.64
CA LEU A 28 -25.17 -16.58 -2.93
C LEU A 28 -25.79 -15.76 -1.81
N GLY A 29 -25.44 -16.02 -0.55
CA GLY A 29 -25.86 -15.21 0.59
C GLY A 29 -25.44 -13.75 0.43
N HIS A 30 -24.16 -13.50 0.13
CA HIS A 30 -23.69 -12.14 -0.18
C HIS A 30 -24.44 -11.56 -1.39
N ALA A 31 -24.55 -12.34 -2.46
CA ALA A 31 -25.04 -11.84 -3.72
C ALA A 31 -26.53 -11.45 -3.69
N LEU A 32 -27.36 -12.30 -3.08
CA LEU A 32 -28.80 -12.04 -2.96
C LEU A 32 -29.07 -10.85 -2.04
N THR A 33 -28.37 -10.74 -0.92
CA THR A 33 -28.49 -9.57 -0.04
C THR A 33 -28.01 -8.30 -0.74
N ALA A 34 -26.91 -8.36 -1.50
CA ALA A 34 -26.44 -7.23 -2.30
C ALA A 34 -27.45 -6.81 -3.36
N LEU A 35 -28.04 -7.76 -4.09
CA LEU A 35 -29.10 -7.48 -5.08
C LEU A 35 -30.30 -6.80 -4.44
N LEU A 36 -30.75 -7.29 -3.28
CA LEU A 36 -31.92 -6.78 -2.58
C LEU A 36 -31.68 -5.34 -2.06
N LEU A 37 -30.48 -5.05 -1.55
CA LEU A 37 -30.13 -3.75 -0.98
C LEU A 37 -29.70 -2.70 -2.01
N THR A 38 -29.17 -3.12 -3.15
CA THR A 38 -28.54 -2.20 -4.12
C THR A 38 -29.27 -2.12 -5.45
N ARG A 39 -29.95 -3.20 -5.88
CA ARG A 39 -30.49 -3.35 -7.24
C ARG A 39 -29.45 -3.11 -8.34
N GLN A 40 -28.18 -3.37 -8.04
CA GLN A 40 -27.06 -3.28 -8.98
C GLN A 40 -26.61 -4.66 -9.42
N LYS A 41 -25.79 -4.70 -10.48
CA LYS A 41 -25.22 -5.95 -10.97
C LYS A 41 -24.31 -6.58 -9.89
N VAL A 42 -24.44 -7.89 -9.72
CA VAL A 42 -23.61 -8.70 -8.81
C VAL A 42 -23.07 -9.90 -9.57
N THR A 43 -21.78 -10.18 -9.39
CA THR A 43 -21.09 -11.30 -10.02
C THR A 43 -20.53 -12.24 -8.97
N VAL A 44 -20.87 -13.53 -9.06
CA VAL A 44 -20.37 -14.58 -8.17
C VAL A 44 -19.44 -15.49 -8.95
N TYR A 45 -18.27 -15.78 -8.38
CA TYR A 45 -17.34 -16.77 -8.91
C TYR A 45 -17.29 -17.95 -7.94
N VAL A 46 -17.46 -19.17 -8.45
CA VAL A 46 -17.48 -20.40 -7.65
C VAL A 46 -16.33 -21.29 -8.11
N GLY A 47 -15.45 -21.63 -7.17
CA GLY A 47 -14.21 -22.36 -7.41
C GLY A 47 -13.10 -21.56 -8.11
N SER A 48 -13.25 -20.24 -8.15
CA SER A 48 -12.22 -19.31 -8.65
C SER A 48 -12.34 -17.95 -7.96
N TYR A 49 -11.24 -17.22 -7.95
CA TYR A 49 -11.14 -15.85 -7.44
C TYR A 49 -11.16 -14.85 -8.60
N GLY A 50 -12.18 -14.92 -9.46
CA GLY A 50 -12.35 -14.02 -10.60
C GLY A 50 -11.83 -14.53 -11.96
N ASP A 51 -11.39 -15.78 -12.06
CA ASP A 51 -10.94 -16.36 -13.34
C ASP A 51 -12.13 -16.74 -14.22
N GLN A 52 -12.29 -16.02 -15.34
CA GLN A 52 -13.35 -16.24 -16.32
C GLN A 52 -12.96 -17.25 -17.43
N ARG A 53 -11.69 -17.65 -17.56
CA ARG A 53 -11.22 -18.42 -18.73
C ARG A 53 -11.61 -19.90 -18.70
N LYS A 54 -11.96 -20.45 -17.54
CA LYS A 54 -12.20 -21.89 -17.33
C LYS A 54 -13.52 -22.20 -16.61
N GLY A 55 -14.55 -21.40 -16.88
CA GLY A 55 -15.85 -21.56 -16.22
C GLY A 55 -17.06 -21.48 -17.15
N LEU A 56 -18.17 -22.07 -16.68
CA LEU A 56 -19.49 -21.93 -17.23
C LEU A 56 -20.13 -20.65 -16.67
N ARG A 57 -20.68 -19.83 -17.56
CA ARG A 57 -21.38 -18.59 -17.19
C ARG A 57 -22.89 -18.82 -17.17
N MET A 58 -23.54 -18.40 -16.09
CA MET A 58 -24.99 -18.32 -15.96
C MET A 58 -25.41 -16.89 -15.64
N ASN A 59 -26.43 -16.37 -16.32
CA ASN A 59 -26.98 -15.04 -16.07
C ASN A 59 -28.45 -15.15 -15.68
N ALA A 60 -28.83 -14.43 -14.62
CA ALA A 60 -30.21 -14.29 -14.17
C ALA A 60 -30.47 -12.82 -13.80
N GLY A 61 -30.90 -12.01 -14.78
CA GLY A 61 -31.13 -10.58 -14.60
C GLY A 61 -29.86 -9.83 -14.19
N LEU A 62 -29.83 -9.29 -12.97
CA LEU A 62 -28.69 -8.58 -12.40
C LEU A 62 -27.64 -9.49 -11.73
N LEU A 63 -27.92 -10.80 -11.63
CA LEU A 63 -27.00 -11.79 -11.07
C LEU A 63 -26.26 -12.50 -12.19
N GLU A 64 -24.94 -12.50 -12.12
CA GLU A 64 -24.05 -13.28 -12.97
C GLU A 64 -23.28 -14.29 -12.11
N ILE A 65 -23.23 -15.55 -12.53
CA ILE A 65 -22.53 -16.62 -11.79
C ILE A 65 -21.57 -17.34 -12.74
N TRP A 66 -20.33 -17.48 -12.30
CA TRP A 66 -19.26 -18.20 -12.98
C TRP A 66 -18.89 -19.45 -12.21
N PHE A 67 -19.07 -20.62 -12.82
CA PHE A 67 -18.74 -21.91 -12.23
C PHE A 67 -17.51 -22.50 -12.87
N ARG A 68 -16.48 -22.85 -12.09
CA ARG A 68 -15.36 -23.62 -12.63
C ARG A 68 -15.82 -25.04 -12.98
N TYR A 69 -15.41 -25.58 -14.12
CA TYR A 69 -15.88 -26.92 -14.56
C TYR A 69 -15.56 -28.04 -13.56
N ASN A 70 -14.43 -27.94 -12.85
CA ASN A 70 -14.09 -28.91 -11.82
C ASN A 70 -14.92 -28.68 -10.55
N PHE A 71 -15.94 -29.50 -10.31
CA PHE A 71 -16.81 -29.43 -9.13
C PHE A 71 -16.02 -29.43 -7.80
N PHE A 72 -14.96 -30.24 -7.69
CA PHE A 72 -14.16 -30.30 -6.45
C PHE A 72 -13.33 -29.04 -6.18
N SER A 73 -13.23 -28.13 -7.16
CA SER A 73 -12.57 -26.84 -6.96
C SER A 73 -13.45 -25.80 -6.28
N TRP A 74 -14.74 -26.07 -6.09
CA TRP A 74 -15.72 -25.15 -5.48
C TRP A 74 -15.59 -25.06 -3.95
N GLN A 75 -14.37 -25.14 -3.43
CA GLN A 75 -14.13 -25.02 -1.99
C GLN A 75 -14.07 -23.54 -1.54
N SER A 76 -14.06 -22.62 -2.49
CA SER A 76 -14.03 -21.18 -2.28
C SER A 76 -14.80 -20.46 -3.38
N GLY A 77 -15.09 -19.18 -3.14
CA GLY A 77 -15.70 -18.31 -4.12
C GLY A 77 -15.34 -16.85 -3.92
N LEU A 78 -15.93 -16.01 -4.77
CA LEU A 78 -15.79 -14.55 -4.71
C LEU A 78 -17.09 -13.90 -5.18
N CYS A 79 -17.68 -13.08 -4.32
CA CYS A 79 -18.78 -12.19 -4.68
C CYS A 79 -18.26 -10.77 -4.94
N VAL A 80 -18.53 -10.25 -6.15
CA VAL A 80 -18.17 -8.90 -6.61
C VAL A 80 -19.44 -8.09 -6.88
N ILE A 81 -19.53 -6.92 -6.27
CA ILE A 81 -20.71 -6.05 -6.32
C ILE A 81 -20.34 -4.78 -7.09
N SER A 82 -21.13 -4.41 -8.11
CA SER A 82 -20.84 -3.22 -8.94
C SER A 82 -21.28 -1.90 -8.31
N ALA A 83 -22.01 -1.93 -7.20
CA ALA A 83 -22.47 -0.74 -6.50
C ALA A 83 -21.28 0.05 -5.92
N ARG A 84 -21.22 1.34 -6.24
CA ARG A 84 -20.33 2.31 -5.60
C ARG A 84 -21.05 2.97 -4.43
N ASP A 85 -20.31 3.37 -3.40
CA ASP A 85 -20.80 4.16 -2.26
C ASP A 85 -21.90 3.50 -1.40
N LEU A 86 -21.66 2.27 -0.95
CA LEU A 86 -22.55 1.61 0.01
C LEU A 86 -22.35 2.16 1.42
N SER A 87 -23.45 2.45 2.13
CA SER A 87 -23.35 2.78 3.55
C SER A 87 -22.75 1.61 4.35
N VAL A 88 -21.98 1.91 5.40
CA VAL A 88 -21.34 0.90 6.25
C VAL A 88 -22.34 -0.15 6.74
N THR A 89 -23.57 0.25 7.10
CA THR A 89 -24.63 -0.68 7.50
C THR A 89 -25.01 -1.66 6.40
N ARG A 90 -25.14 -1.20 5.15
CA ARG A 90 -25.43 -2.09 4.01
C ARG A 90 -24.26 -3.04 3.75
N GLN A 91 -23.02 -2.55 3.84
CA GLN A 91 -21.84 -3.38 3.69
C GLN A 91 -21.76 -4.46 4.77
N LEU A 92 -22.02 -4.12 6.05
CA LEU A 92 -22.07 -5.08 7.16
C LEU A 92 -23.12 -6.18 6.93
N LEU A 93 -24.33 -5.80 6.50
CA LEU A 93 -25.39 -6.76 6.20
C LEU A 93 -24.99 -7.72 5.09
N ILE A 94 -24.38 -7.21 4.02
CA ILE A 94 -23.92 -8.02 2.88
C ILE A 94 -22.83 -8.99 3.32
N VAL A 95 -21.81 -8.52 4.05
CA VAL A 95 -20.69 -9.37 4.49
C VAL A 95 -21.15 -10.44 5.49
N LEU A 96 -22.08 -10.13 6.39
CA LEU A 96 -22.63 -11.14 7.32
C LEU A 96 -23.55 -12.16 6.62
N ALA A 97 -24.23 -11.76 5.54
CA ALA A 97 -25.22 -12.59 4.88
C ALA A 97 -24.64 -13.89 4.30
N GLY A 98 -23.40 -13.89 3.80
CA GLY A 98 -22.78 -15.08 3.22
C GLY A 98 -22.62 -16.23 4.22
N PRO A 99 -21.81 -16.05 5.28
CA PRO A 99 -21.64 -17.07 6.32
C PRO A 99 -22.96 -17.50 6.99
N LEU A 100 -23.89 -16.56 7.19
CA LEU A 100 -25.18 -16.85 7.82
C LEU A 100 -26.14 -17.64 6.90
N ALA A 101 -26.13 -17.38 5.59
CA ALA A 101 -27.04 -18.03 4.66
C ALA A 101 -26.79 -19.54 4.57
N SER A 102 -25.54 -19.95 4.37
CA SER A 102 -25.19 -21.38 4.30
C SER A 102 -25.50 -22.10 5.62
N THR A 103 -25.22 -21.46 6.75
CA THR A 103 -25.51 -22.01 8.09
C THR A 103 -27.01 -22.17 8.34
N LEU A 104 -27.82 -21.15 8.02
CA LEU A 104 -29.26 -21.18 8.23
C LEU A 104 -29.95 -22.23 7.34
N ILE A 105 -29.51 -22.36 6.08
CA ILE A 105 -30.00 -23.40 5.17
C ILE A 105 -29.63 -24.79 5.70
N ALA A 106 -28.40 -24.98 6.18
CA ALA A 106 -27.97 -26.26 6.75
C ALA A 106 -28.73 -26.63 8.03
N LEU A 107 -28.96 -25.66 8.93
CA LEU A 107 -29.79 -25.83 10.13
C LEU A 107 -31.21 -26.23 9.76
N THR A 108 -31.81 -25.54 8.79
CA THR A 108 -33.19 -25.81 8.34
C THR A 108 -33.29 -27.20 7.69
N ALA A 109 -32.35 -27.55 6.81
CA ALA A 109 -32.31 -28.86 6.18
C ALA A 109 -32.18 -29.98 7.23
N CYS A 110 -31.27 -29.81 8.19
CA CYS A 110 -31.10 -30.74 9.30
C CYS A 110 -32.40 -30.89 10.08
N TYR A 111 -33.00 -29.78 10.54
CA TYR A 111 -34.28 -29.79 11.27
C TYR A 111 -35.38 -30.55 10.51
N LEU A 112 -35.59 -30.24 9.22
CA LEU A 112 -36.61 -30.89 8.40
C LEU A 112 -36.38 -32.40 8.26
N THR A 113 -35.12 -32.85 8.14
CA THR A 113 -34.84 -34.29 8.02
C THR A 113 -35.19 -35.09 9.26
N PHE A 114 -35.09 -34.48 10.45
CA PHE A 114 -35.51 -35.09 11.71
C PHE A 114 -37.02 -34.96 11.91
N ALA A 115 -37.60 -33.80 11.63
CA ALA A 115 -39.03 -33.54 11.79
C ALA A 115 -39.91 -34.39 10.86
N LEU A 116 -39.43 -34.68 9.64
CA LEU A 116 -40.14 -35.51 8.64
C LEU A 116 -39.72 -36.98 8.68
N GLU A 117 -38.95 -37.40 9.70
CA GLU A 117 -38.47 -38.78 9.89
C GLU A 117 -37.80 -39.40 8.65
N LEU A 118 -37.02 -38.61 7.91
CA LEU A 118 -36.38 -39.09 6.68
C LEU A 118 -35.35 -40.20 6.94
N HIS A 119 -35.01 -40.92 5.87
CA HIS A 119 -34.06 -42.03 5.89
C HIS A 119 -32.69 -41.65 6.50
N GLY A 120 -32.06 -42.59 7.22
CA GLY A 120 -30.84 -42.35 7.99
C GLY A 120 -29.67 -41.80 7.16
N ALA A 121 -29.56 -42.19 5.88
CA ALA A 121 -28.54 -41.65 4.99
C ALA A 121 -28.71 -40.13 4.74
N VAL A 122 -29.95 -39.65 4.62
CA VAL A 122 -30.25 -38.22 4.40
C VAL A 122 -29.93 -37.43 5.66
N LYS A 123 -30.29 -37.95 6.84
CA LYS A 123 -29.91 -37.36 8.13
C LYS A 123 -28.39 -37.21 8.26
N LEU A 124 -27.64 -38.25 7.89
CA LEU A 124 -26.17 -38.20 7.91
C LEU A 124 -25.61 -37.12 6.97
N ILE A 125 -26.10 -37.03 5.73
CA ILE A 125 -25.67 -35.99 4.78
C ILE A 125 -25.96 -34.59 5.33
N CYS A 126 -27.16 -34.36 5.88
CA CYS A 126 -27.53 -33.05 6.43
C CYS A 126 -26.75 -32.70 7.70
N LEU A 127 -26.40 -33.68 8.54
CA LEU A 127 -25.51 -33.46 9.68
C LEU A 127 -24.09 -33.10 9.25
N VAL A 128 -23.54 -33.76 8.24
CA VAL A 128 -22.22 -33.41 7.66
C VAL A 128 -22.27 -32.01 7.06
N PHE A 129 -23.34 -31.67 6.34
CA PHE A 129 -23.56 -30.33 5.80
C PHE A 129 -23.63 -29.25 6.87
N LEU A 130 -24.38 -29.48 7.94
CA LEU A 130 -24.41 -28.57 9.09
C LEU A 130 -23.04 -28.41 9.74
N GLY A 131 -22.30 -29.52 9.93
CA GLY A 131 -20.95 -29.49 10.46
C GLY A 131 -19.98 -28.66 9.61
N CYS A 132 -20.01 -28.84 8.28
CA CYS A 132 -19.22 -28.02 7.35
C CYS A 132 -19.64 -26.55 7.38
N ALA A 133 -20.94 -26.24 7.36
CA ALA A 133 -21.42 -24.87 7.38
C ALA A 133 -21.03 -24.12 8.68
N LEU A 134 -21.12 -24.79 9.84
CA LEU A 134 -20.67 -24.23 11.13
C LEU A 134 -19.16 -24.00 11.17
N LEU A 135 -18.37 -24.92 10.61
CA LEU A 135 -16.92 -24.74 10.50
C LEU A 135 -16.60 -23.54 9.58
N ASP A 136 -17.23 -23.48 8.41
CA ASP A 136 -17.03 -22.39 7.45
C ASP A 136 -17.49 -21.04 8.04
N LEU A 137 -18.55 -21.00 8.86
CA LEU A 137 -18.97 -19.80 9.59
C LEU A 137 -17.86 -19.26 10.50
N VAL A 138 -17.24 -20.13 11.30
CA VAL A 138 -16.14 -19.75 12.20
C VAL A 138 -14.93 -19.30 11.39
N VAL A 139 -14.51 -20.08 10.40
CA VAL A 139 -13.31 -19.79 9.59
C VAL A 139 -13.44 -18.47 8.82
N ASN A 140 -14.62 -18.15 8.29
CA ASN A 140 -14.82 -16.92 7.54
C ASN A 140 -15.01 -15.69 8.45
N LEU A 141 -15.63 -15.82 9.63
CA LEU A 141 -15.87 -14.69 10.53
C LEU A 141 -14.70 -14.37 11.46
N VAL A 142 -13.80 -15.31 11.75
CA VAL A 142 -12.57 -15.01 12.51
C VAL A 142 -11.63 -14.17 11.63
N PRO A 143 -11.29 -12.92 12.00
CA PRO A 143 -10.49 -12.06 11.14
C PRO A 143 -9.11 -12.64 10.84
N SER A 144 -8.77 -12.77 9.56
CA SER A 144 -7.43 -13.18 9.11
C SER A 144 -6.77 -12.06 8.31
N SER A 145 -5.52 -11.72 8.66
CA SER A 145 -4.71 -10.76 7.91
C SER A 145 -3.97 -11.37 6.72
N THR A 146 -4.17 -12.66 6.45
CA THR A 146 -3.57 -13.32 5.29
C THR A 146 -4.30 -12.87 4.01
N PRO A 147 -3.59 -12.24 3.05
CA PRO A 147 -4.20 -11.77 1.82
C PRO A 147 -4.56 -12.93 0.88
N ILE A 148 -5.69 -12.82 0.20
CA ILE A 148 -6.12 -13.70 -0.89
C ILE A 148 -5.86 -12.96 -2.20
N LEU A 149 -4.93 -13.47 -3.00
CA LEU A 149 -4.62 -12.90 -4.32
C LEU A 149 -5.73 -13.23 -5.31
N LEU A 150 -6.32 -12.19 -5.89
CA LEU A 150 -7.36 -12.31 -6.91
C LEU A 150 -6.72 -12.42 -8.30
N TYR A 151 -7.53 -12.90 -9.25
CA TYR A 151 -7.08 -13.15 -10.62
C TYR A 151 -6.59 -11.90 -11.36
N ASP A 152 -7.17 -10.74 -11.05
CA ASP A 152 -6.80 -9.44 -11.60
C ASP A 152 -5.57 -8.81 -10.92
N GLY A 153 -4.93 -9.54 -9.99
CA GLY A 153 -3.78 -9.06 -9.22
C GLY A 153 -4.15 -8.23 -7.99
N SER A 154 -5.44 -7.96 -7.77
CA SER A 154 -5.89 -7.29 -6.56
C SER A 154 -5.90 -8.24 -5.34
N VAL A 155 -6.04 -7.68 -4.15
CA VAL A 155 -6.02 -8.43 -2.90
C VAL A 155 -7.39 -8.37 -2.22
N ALA A 156 -7.88 -9.53 -1.81
CA ALA A 156 -9.03 -9.69 -0.94
C ALA A 156 -8.63 -10.24 0.43
N TYR A 157 -9.53 -10.13 1.40
CA TYR A 157 -9.41 -10.71 2.72
C TYR A 157 -10.72 -11.41 3.07
N ASN A 158 -10.68 -12.29 4.08
CA ASN A 158 -11.87 -12.98 4.55
C ASN A 158 -12.90 -12.01 5.17
N ASP A 159 -14.13 -12.50 5.32
CA ASP A 159 -15.26 -11.70 5.81
C ASP A 159 -14.99 -11.08 7.18
N GLY A 160 -14.38 -11.83 8.10
CA GLY A 160 -14.01 -11.36 9.43
C GLY A 160 -13.10 -10.14 9.39
N TYR A 161 -12.12 -10.13 8.50
CA TYR A 161 -11.23 -8.98 8.32
C TYR A 161 -11.97 -7.78 7.73
N ARG A 162 -12.84 -8.00 6.71
CA ARG A 162 -13.70 -6.94 6.15
C ARG A 162 -14.64 -6.36 7.20
N LEU A 163 -15.27 -7.19 8.04
CA LEU A 163 -16.12 -6.75 9.15
C LEU A 163 -15.35 -5.92 10.17
N LYS A 164 -14.14 -6.36 10.54
CA LYS A 164 -13.25 -5.61 11.43
C LYS A 164 -12.97 -4.22 10.86
N GLN A 165 -12.63 -4.12 9.57
CA GLN A 165 -12.41 -2.83 8.90
C GLN A 165 -13.66 -1.94 8.89
N LEU A 166 -14.84 -2.49 8.59
CA LEU A 166 -16.09 -1.73 8.57
C LEU A 166 -16.47 -1.20 9.96
N LEU A 167 -16.27 -2.01 11.00
CA LEU A 167 -16.55 -1.62 12.38
C LEU A 167 -15.56 -0.56 12.89
N LEU A 168 -14.29 -0.64 12.49
CA LEU A 168 -13.29 0.39 12.75
C LEU A 168 -13.62 1.70 12.01
N GLY A 169 -13.98 1.61 10.72
CA GLY A 169 -14.33 2.78 9.90
C GLY A 169 -15.59 3.52 10.38
N ARG A 170 -16.54 2.83 11.04
CA ARG A 170 -17.74 3.45 11.62
C ARG A 170 -17.44 4.44 12.76
N ARG A 171 -16.22 4.43 13.29
CA ARG A 171 -15.76 5.34 14.35
C ARG A 171 -15.04 6.59 13.81
N LEU A 172 -14.81 6.69 12.49
CA LEU A 172 -14.08 7.81 11.92
C LEU A 172 -14.99 9.03 11.71
N PRO A 173 -14.53 10.25 12.04
CA PRO A 173 -15.30 11.47 11.79
C PRO A 173 -15.58 11.67 10.30
N LYS A 174 -16.69 12.32 9.92
CA LYS A 174 -16.94 12.74 8.51
C LYS A 174 -15.86 13.71 7.96
N ALA A 175 -15.09 14.32 8.85
CA ALA A 175 -13.92 15.11 8.47
C ALA A 175 -12.80 14.25 7.85
N TYR A 176 -12.79 12.94 8.11
CA TYR A 176 -11.80 12.00 7.61
C TYR A 176 -11.90 11.82 6.09
N ASP A 177 -13.10 11.55 5.57
CA ASP A 177 -13.32 11.42 4.12
C ASP A 177 -12.92 12.71 3.40
N ARG A 178 -13.28 13.88 3.96
CA ARG A 178 -12.86 15.19 3.43
C ARG A 178 -11.35 15.40 3.46
N ALA A 179 -10.66 14.89 4.48
CA ALA A 179 -9.21 14.98 4.59
C ALA A 179 -8.52 14.11 3.51
N VAL A 180 -9.04 12.90 3.29
CA VAL A 180 -8.57 11.98 2.25
C VAL A 180 -8.84 12.56 0.86
N ASP A 181 -10.02 13.12 0.62
CA ASP A 181 -10.36 13.77 -0.65
C ASP A 181 -9.41 14.94 -0.95
N ALA A 182 -9.14 15.78 0.06
CA ALA A 182 -8.19 16.88 -0.06
C ALA A 182 -6.77 16.37 -0.34
N TYR A 183 -6.35 15.29 0.32
CA TYR A 183 -5.03 14.66 0.09
C TYR A 183 -4.89 14.17 -1.35
N ASN A 184 -5.90 13.43 -1.84
CA ASN A 184 -5.89 12.87 -3.19
C ASN A 184 -5.94 13.95 -4.28
N GLN A 185 -6.49 15.13 -3.98
CA GLN A 185 -6.50 16.30 -4.86
C GLN A 185 -5.20 17.11 -4.80
N GLY A 186 -4.21 16.70 -4.01
CA GLY A 186 -2.97 17.44 -3.80
C GLY A 186 -3.13 18.72 -2.95
N ALA A 187 -4.29 18.92 -2.33
CA ALA A 187 -4.56 20.04 -1.43
C ALA A 187 -3.97 19.78 -0.04
N TYR A 188 -2.65 19.58 0.03
CA TYR A 188 -1.93 19.10 1.23
C TYR A 188 -2.09 20.03 2.43
N ALA A 189 -2.20 21.34 2.24
CA ALA A 189 -2.44 22.28 3.35
C ALA A 189 -3.82 22.07 3.99
N ALA A 190 -4.86 21.84 3.18
CA ALA A 190 -6.20 21.56 3.67
C ALA A 190 -6.28 20.19 4.33
N ALA A 191 -5.67 19.17 3.70
CA ALA A 191 -5.60 17.81 4.24
C ALA A 191 -4.85 17.77 5.58
N ALA A 192 -3.68 18.41 5.68
CA ALA A 192 -2.91 18.53 6.91
C ALA A 192 -3.77 19.07 8.04
N ARG A 193 -4.44 20.22 7.83
CA ARG A 193 -5.30 20.86 8.83
C ARG A 193 -6.44 19.95 9.31
N LEU A 194 -7.05 19.19 8.39
CA LEU A 194 -8.13 18.26 8.75
C LEU A 194 -7.61 17.06 9.54
N PHE A 195 -6.52 16.43 9.10
CA PHE A 195 -5.92 15.31 9.81
C PHE A 195 -5.41 15.72 11.19
N THR A 196 -4.64 16.81 11.29
CA THR A 196 -4.09 17.27 12.57
C THR A 196 -5.20 17.73 13.52
N GLY A 197 -6.25 18.38 13.02
CA GLY A 197 -7.42 18.75 13.81
C GLY A 197 -8.11 17.53 14.43
N MET A 198 -8.36 16.48 13.64
CA MET A 198 -8.94 15.23 14.16
C MET A 198 -8.02 14.56 15.19
N LEU A 199 -6.70 14.55 14.96
CA LEU A 199 -5.72 13.99 15.91
C LEU A 199 -5.67 14.79 17.22
N GLN A 200 -5.88 16.11 17.18
CA GLN A 200 -5.99 16.97 18.37
C GLN A 200 -7.30 16.74 19.12
N GLU A 201 -8.40 16.47 18.41
CA GLU A 201 -9.70 16.09 18.97
C GLU A 201 -9.71 14.67 19.57
N GLY A 202 -8.58 13.96 19.53
CA GLY A 202 -8.40 12.64 20.15
C GLY A 202 -8.61 11.46 19.20
N LEU A 203 -8.67 11.67 17.88
CA LEU A 203 -8.67 10.57 16.93
C LEU A 203 -7.38 9.76 17.08
N GLN A 204 -7.52 8.48 17.42
CA GLN A 204 -6.43 7.51 17.48
C GLN A 204 -6.44 6.64 16.22
N ASP A 205 -5.81 7.12 15.15
CA ASP A 205 -5.72 6.41 13.88
C ASP A 205 -4.31 6.52 13.27
N GLU A 206 -3.70 5.38 12.94
CA GLU A 206 -2.36 5.33 12.35
C GLU A 206 -2.29 6.03 11.00
N GLN A 207 -3.34 5.87 10.17
CA GLN A 207 -3.35 6.41 8.81
C GLN A 207 -3.51 7.93 8.82
N ALA A 208 -4.29 8.48 9.75
CA ALA A 208 -4.36 9.92 9.97
C ALA A 208 -3.00 10.52 10.33
N TYR A 209 -2.23 9.86 11.22
CA TYR A 209 -0.85 10.31 11.53
C TYR A 209 0.04 10.27 10.29
N ARG A 210 0.08 9.14 9.57
CA ARG A 210 0.92 8.99 8.36
C ARG A 210 0.54 9.99 7.27
N ALA A 211 -0.76 10.21 7.05
CA ALA A 211 -1.25 11.18 6.09
C ALA A 211 -0.91 12.62 6.50
N ALA A 212 -1.05 12.97 7.79
CA ALA A 212 -0.65 14.28 8.30
C ALA A 212 0.86 14.52 8.12
N VAL A 213 1.70 13.55 8.49
CA VAL A 213 3.16 13.62 8.28
C VAL A 213 3.49 13.78 6.80
N SER A 214 2.86 12.98 5.93
CA SER A 214 3.03 13.10 4.48
C SER A 214 2.67 14.49 3.96
N CYS A 215 1.55 15.07 4.41
CA CYS A 215 1.19 16.44 4.03
C CYS A 215 2.23 17.45 4.50
N CYS A 216 2.70 17.35 5.75
CA CYS A 216 3.73 18.24 6.28
C CYS A 216 5.04 18.15 5.48
N LEU A 217 5.45 16.93 5.08
CA LEU A 217 6.62 16.72 4.23
C LEU A 217 6.45 17.39 2.85
N GLN A 218 5.28 17.24 2.22
CA GLN A 218 4.99 17.88 0.92
C GLN A 218 4.98 19.41 1.00
N LEU A 219 4.63 19.97 2.15
CA LEU A 219 4.62 21.41 2.40
C LEU A 219 5.98 21.95 2.89
N GLY A 220 6.97 21.10 3.12
CA GLY A 220 8.24 21.49 3.74
C GLY A 220 8.12 21.89 5.21
N HIS A 221 7.01 21.54 5.88
CA HIS A 221 6.76 21.85 7.30
C HIS A 221 7.42 20.80 8.21
N TYR A 222 8.76 20.73 8.20
CA TYR A 222 9.52 19.66 8.84
C TYR A 222 9.40 19.62 10.38
N GLU A 223 9.32 20.77 11.05
CA GLU A 223 9.10 20.81 12.51
C GLU A 223 7.74 20.23 12.91
N ALA A 224 6.69 20.58 12.16
CA ALA A 224 5.36 20.01 12.40
C ALA A 224 5.33 18.49 12.10
N ALA A 225 6.04 18.05 11.07
CA ALA A 225 6.21 16.61 10.79
C ALA A 225 6.93 15.90 11.95
N ARG A 226 7.96 16.51 12.53
CA ARG A 226 8.71 15.96 13.66
C ARG A 226 7.82 15.76 14.89
N GLU A 227 7.05 16.79 15.28
CA GLU A 227 6.12 16.70 16.41
C GLU A 227 5.08 15.59 16.19
N LEU A 228 4.54 15.47 14.96
CA LEU A 228 3.60 14.41 14.61
C LEU A 228 4.23 13.02 14.69
N ILE A 229 5.48 12.85 14.25
CA ILE A 229 6.21 11.58 14.33
C ILE A 229 6.49 11.21 15.79
N GLU A 230 6.91 12.17 16.62
CA GLU A 230 7.13 11.95 18.06
C GLU A 230 5.85 11.46 18.73
N ARG A 231 4.72 12.16 18.51
CA ARG A 231 3.40 11.76 19.00
C ARG A 231 2.97 10.40 18.46
N PHE A 232 3.22 10.12 17.19
CA PHE A 232 2.88 8.85 16.56
C PHE A 232 3.67 7.69 17.19
N SER A 233 4.97 7.87 17.40
CA SER A 233 5.87 6.88 17.99
C SER A 233 5.55 6.56 19.46
N ALA A 234 4.94 7.51 20.19
CA ALA A 234 4.50 7.30 21.56
C ALA A 234 3.26 6.40 21.66
N CYS A 235 2.46 6.29 20.59
CA CYS A 235 1.21 5.54 20.59
C CYS A 235 1.24 4.27 19.71
N TYR A 236 2.12 4.22 18.71
CA TYR A 236 2.12 3.18 17.70
C TYR A 236 3.52 2.70 17.37
N LYS A 237 3.60 1.45 16.88
CA LYS A 237 4.84 0.90 16.36
C LYS A 237 5.10 1.43 14.94
N LEU A 238 6.26 2.03 14.75
CA LEU A 238 6.71 2.53 13.45
C LEU A 238 7.06 1.37 12.49
N ASN A 239 6.72 1.53 11.22
CA ASN A 239 7.16 0.67 10.13
C ASN A 239 8.38 1.27 9.40
N SER A 240 8.90 0.57 8.38
CA SER A 240 10.07 1.03 7.62
C SER A 240 9.89 2.44 7.04
N ASN A 241 8.74 2.74 6.42
CA ASN A 241 8.48 4.06 5.84
C ASN A 241 8.39 5.16 6.91
N ASP A 242 7.81 4.85 8.07
CA ASP A 242 7.70 5.79 9.18
C ASP A 242 9.10 6.18 9.70
N TYR A 243 10.00 5.21 9.87
CA TYR A 243 11.40 5.44 10.20
C TYR A 243 12.14 6.21 9.09
N GLY A 244 11.90 5.88 7.82
CA GLY A 244 12.50 6.58 6.69
C GLY A 244 12.08 8.05 6.63
N ASN A 245 10.82 8.34 6.93
CA ASN A 245 10.29 9.72 7.04
C ASN A 245 10.89 10.45 8.24
N ALA A 246 11.06 9.80 9.39
CA ALA A 246 11.72 10.40 10.56
C ALA A 246 13.15 10.82 10.24
N GLY A 247 13.94 9.94 9.60
CA GLY A 247 15.29 10.26 9.14
C GLY A 247 15.31 11.42 8.13
N LEU A 248 14.35 11.45 7.20
CA LEU A 248 14.20 12.55 6.25
C LEU A 248 13.93 13.87 6.96
N VAL A 249 13.01 13.90 7.94
CA VAL A 249 12.71 15.11 8.72
C VAL A 249 13.95 15.61 9.45
N CYS A 250 14.68 14.74 10.15
CA CYS A 250 15.94 15.11 10.82
C CYS A 250 16.95 15.70 9.83
N SER A 251 17.11 15.07 8.66
CA SER A 251 18.03 15.55 7.62
C SER A 251 17.65 16.93 7.10
N GLN A 252 16.36 17.19 6.87
CA GLN A 252 15.88 18.50 6.39
C GLN A 252 15.96 19.60 7.46
N LEU A 253 15.97 19.23 8.74
CA LEU A 253 16.20 20.15 9.86
C LEU A 253 17.70 20.39 10.14
N GLY A 254 18.60 19.83 9.32
CA GLY A 254 20.06 19.94 9.52
C GLY A 254 20.62 19.01 10.61
N MET A 255 19.78 18.19 11.23
CA MET A 255 20.15 17.21 12.26
C MET A 255 20.63 15.90 11.61
N HIS A 256 21.63 16.00 10.73
CA HIS A 256 22.03 14.91 9.84
C HIS A 256 22.51 13.66 10.58
N GLU A 257 23.35 13.80 11.62
CA GLU A 257 23.83 12.67 12.43
C GLU A 257 22.69 11.99 13.20
N GLU A 258 21.76 12.78 13.75
CA GLU A 258 20.58 12.26 14.47
C GLU A 258 19.60 11.52 13.56
N GLY A 259 19.59 11.86 12.26
CA GLY A 259 18.78 11.20 11.25
C GLY A 259 19.26 9.81 10.85
N LEU A 260 20.57 9.52 10.95
CA LEU A 260 21.15 8.25 10.48
C LEU A 260 20.56 7.02 11.18
N PRO A 261 20.40 6.97 12.52
CA PRO A 261 19.79 5.84 13.21
C PRO A 261 18.37 5.53 12.74
N TYR A 262 17.57 6.56 12.39
CA TYR A 262 16.22 6.34 11.85
C TYR A 262 16.27 5.65 10.47
N PHE A 263 17.16 6.07 9.59
CA PHE A 263 17.36 5.38 8.31
C PHE A 263 17.85 3.95 8.50
N GLU A 264 18.78 3.71 9.41
CA GLU A 264 19.26 2.36 9.72
C GLU A 264 18.14 1.45 10.22
N GLN A 265 17.28 1.93 11.13
CA GLN A 265 16.10 1.19 11.58
C GLN A 265 15.12 0.91 10.42
N SER A 266 14.91 1.89 9.54
CA SER A 266 14.08 1.71 8.33
C SER A 266 14.62 0.60 7.43
N LEU A 267 15.94 0.56 7.19
CA LEU A 267 16.60 -0.44 6.34
C LEU A 267 16.76 -1.80 7.01
N GLN A 268 16.77 -1.87 8.34
CA GLN A 268 16.67 -3.14 9.07
C GLN A 268 15.30 -3.81 8.86
N LEU A 269 14.23 -3.01 8.75
CA LEU A 269 12.87 -3.50 8.52
C LEU A 269 12.59 -3.80 7.04
N ASP A 270 13.09 -2.96 6.13
CA ASP A 270 13.02 -3.16 4.68
C ASP A 270 14.34 -2.73 4.04
N PRO A 271 15.25 -3.69 3.78
CA PRO A 271 16.54 -3.41 3.14
C PRO A 271 16.44 -2.88 1.71
N THR A 272 15.27 -3.00 1.08
CA THR A 272 15.03 -2.63 -0.33
C THR A 272 14.28 -1.31 -0.49
N ASN A 273 14.04 -0.59 0.61
CA ASN A 273 13.38 0.71 0.56
C ASN A 273 14.27 1.76 -0.15
N LYS A 274 14.07 1.92 -1.45
CA LYS A 274 14.87 2.80 -2.31
C LYS A 274 14.86 4.26 -1.86
N TYR A 275 13.76 4.75 -1.30
CA TYR A 275 13.67 6.13 -0.83
C TYR A 275 14.49 6.34 0.44
N THR A 276 14.42 5.40 1.39
CA THR A 276 15.28 5.41 2.59
C THR A 276 16.75 5.31 2.22
N LEU A 277 17.13 4.37 1.34
CA LEU A 277 18.50 4.23 0.85
C LEU A 277 19.02 5.54 0.24
N HIS A 278 18.22 6.15 -0.65
CA HIS A 278 18.56 7.41 -1.29
C HIS A 278 18.71 8.56 -0.30
N ASN A 279 17.76 8.71 0.63
CA ASN A 279 17.77 9.80 1.60
C ASN A 279 18.91 9.68 2.61
N MET A 280 19.23 8.45 3.03
CA MET A 280 20.40 8.18 3.86
C MET A 280 21.70 8.49 3.09
N ALA A 281 21.80 8.07 1.83
CA ALA A 281 22.95 8.37 0.98
C ALA A 281 23.17 9.89 0.80
N TYR A 282 22.09 10.63 0.56
CA TYR A 282 22.13 12.08 0.46
C TYR A 282 22.50 12.74 1.79
N THR A 283 22.01 12.23 2.92
CA THR A 283 22.38 12.72 4.25
C THR A 283 23.87 12.48 4.56
N LEU A 284 24.41 11.32 4.20
CA LEU A 284 25.84 11.04 4.27
C LEU A 284 26.66 11.97 3.36
N HIS A 285 26.14 12.32 2.18
CA HIS A 285 26.75 13.33 1.32
C HIS A 285 26.83 14.70 2.00
N LEU A 286 25.76 15.15 2.66
CA LEU A 286 25.74 16.41 3.41
C LEU A 286 26.74 16.40 4.58
N LEU A 287 26.99 15.24 5.18
CA LEU A 287 28.02 15.02 6.21
C LEU A 287 29.45 14.91 5.64
N GLY A 288 29.64 15.00 4.33
CA GLY A 288 30.94 14.81 3.68
C GLY A 288 31.40 13.35 3.60
N ARG A 289 30.56 12.38 3.98
CA ARG A 289 30.83 10.93 3.95
C ARG A 289 30.56 10.36 2.56
N TYR A 290 31.23 10.93 1.55
CA TYR A 290 30.93 10.70 0.13
C TYR A 290 31.10 9.24 -0.30
N GLN A 291 32.12 8.54 0.19
CA GLN A 291 32.37 7.15 -0.19
C GLN A 291 31.26 6.21 0.29
N GLU A 292 30.72 6.45 1.49
CA GLU A 292 29.58 5.70 2.03
C GLU A 292 28.28 6.04 1.28
N ALA A 293 28.10 7.31 0.91
CA ALA A 293 26.99 7.74 0.07
C ALA A 293 26.99 7.01 -1.30
N VAL A 294 28.16 6.86 -1.94
CA VAL A 294 28.28 6.11 -3.21
C VAL A 294 27.78 4.67 -3.05
N VAL A 295 28.18 3.97 -1.98
CA VAL A 295 27.75 2.59 -1.72
C VAL A 295 26.23 2.49 -1.56
N LEU A 296 25.60 3.44 -0.89
CA LEU A 296 24.14 3.43 -0.75
C LEU A 296 23.43 3.80 -2.05
N PHE A 297 23.94 4.76 -2.84
CA PHE A 297 23.38 5.04 -4.16
C PHE A 297 23.52 3.87 -5.13
N ASP A 298 24.60 3.08 -5.05
CA ASP A 298 24.74 1.83 -5.80
C ASP A 298 23.58 0.88 -5.49
N LYS A 299 23.24 0.71 -4.21
CA LYS A 299 22.08 -0.10 -3.79
C LYS A 299 20.75 0.47 -4.28
N VAL A 300 20.57 1.79 -4.30
CA VAL A 300 19.37 2.41 -4.88
C VAL A 300 19.21 2.01 -6.34
N ILE A 301 20.31 2.03 -7.11
CA ILE A 301 20.32 1.68 -8.54
C ILE A 301 20.12 0.18 -8.75
N GLU A 302 20.64 -0.68 -7.86
CA GLU A 302 20.35 -2.12 -7.88
C GLU A 302 18.85 -2.42 -7.68
N VAL A 303 18.18 -1.65 -6.80
CA VAL A 303 16.73 -1.78 -6.57
C VAL A 303 15.92 -1.18 -7.72
N ASP A 304 16.33 -0.02 -8.24
CA ASP A 304 15.65 0.69 -9.32
C ASP A 304 16.64 1.36 -10.28
N VAL A 305 16.90 0.67 -11.38
CA VAL A 305 17.80 1.12 -12.46
C VAL A 305 17.29 2.35 -13.22
N SER A 306 16.04 2.77 -13.00
CA SER A 306 15.43 3.93 -13.64
C SER A 306 15.42 5.18 -12.75
N PHE A 307 15.97 5.11 -11.54
CA PHE A 307 15.91 6.22 -10.59
C PHE A 307 16.96 7.31 -10.91
N ALA A 308 16.60 8.30 -11.73
CA ALA A 308 17.50 9.36 -12.20
C ALA A 308 18.23 10.12 -11.08
N ASN A 309 17.54 10.45 -9.97
CA ASN A 309 18.13 11.10 -8.79
C ASN A 309 19.31 10.32 -8.19
N ALA A 310 19.23 8.98 -8.18
CA ALA A 310 20.30 8.16 -7.64
C ALA A 310 21.57 8.29 -8.48
N TYR A 311 21.44 8.30 -9.81
CA TYR A 311 22.57 8.53 -10.71
C TYR A 311 23.16 9.94 -10.55
N SER A 312 22.33 11.00 -10.57
CA SER A 312 22.84 12.37 -10.44
C SER A 312 23.56 12.60 -9.10
N ASN A 313 23.03 12.06 -8.01
CA ASN A 313 23.61 12.24 -6.66
C ASN A 313 24.80 11.32 -6.41
N ARG A 314 24.80 10.08 -6.93
CA ARG A 314 26.01 9.23 -6.97
C ARG A 314 27.11 9.90 -7.76
N GLY A 315 26.76 10.51 -8.89
CA GLY A 315 27.68 11.27 -9.72
C GLY A 315 28.36 12.38 -8.93
N LEU A 316 27.58 13.22 -8.25
CA LEU A 316 28.11 14.27 -7.37
C LEU A 316 29.00 13.72 -6.25
N ALA A 317 28.60 12.63 -5.58
CA ALA A 317 29.42 12.00 -4.55
C ALA A 317 30.75 11.46 -5.11
N LYS A 318 30.74 10.84 -6.30
CA LYS A 318 31.96 10.41 -7.00
C LYS A 318 32.87 11.58 -7.38
N LEU A 319 32.31 12.70 -7.84
CA LEU A 319 33.08 13.92 -8.11
C LEU A 319 33.79 14.42 -6.84
N LYS A 320 33.08 14.46 -5.70
CA LYS A 320 33.69 14.83 -4.41
C LYS A 320 34.74 13.83 -3.91
N CYS A 321 34.69 12.57 -4.36
CA CYS A 321 35.76 11.58 -4.19
C CYS A 321 36.91 11.68 -5.21
N GLY A 322 36.89 12.65 -6.14
CA GLY A 322 37.90 12.80 -7.21
C GLY A 322 37.74 11.83 -8.39
N ARG A 323 36.65 11.05 -8.44
CA ARG A 323 36.34 10.10 -9.53
C ARG A 323 35.60 10.83 -10.66
N GLU A 324 36.28 11.78 -11.29
CA GLU A 324 35.66 12.74 -12.21
C GLU A 324 34.93 12.09 -13.40
N GLY A 325 35.60 11.20 -14.12
CA GLY A 325 35.03 10.55 -15.31
C GLY A 325 33.77 9.73 -15.00
N GLU A 326 33.80 8.96 -13.91
CA GLU A 326 32.64 8.18 -13.47
C GLU A 326 31.50 9.06 -12.96
N GLY A 327 31.83 10.16 -12.26
CA GLY A 327 30.84 11.09 -11.74
C GLY A 327 30.06 11.80 -12.85
N LEU A 328 30.77 12.31 -13.86
CA LEU A 328 30.14 12.94 -15.03
C LEU A 328 29.35 11.95 -15.89
N GLN A 329 29.81 10.69 -15.98
CA GLN A 329 29.05 9.64 -16.66
C GLN A 329 27.73 9.35 -15.96
N ASP A 330 27.73 9.29 -14.62
CA ASP A 330 26.50 9.09 -13.84
C ASP A 330 25.53 10.26 -14.00
N ILE A 331 26.03 11.50 -13.97
CA ILE A 331 25.17 12.67 -14.21
C ILE A 331 24.60 12.65 -15.63
N ARG A 332 25.39 12.28 -16.64
CA ARG A 332 24.89 12.07 -18.02
C ARG A 332 23.79 11.01 -18.07
N ARG A 333 23.99 9.88 -17.38
CA ARG A 333 23.00 8.80 -17.31
C ARG A 333 21.68 9.29 -16.71
N SER A 334 21.73 10.20 -15.75
CA SER A 334 20.53 10.80 -15.17
C SER A 334 19.69 11.57 -16.21
N PHE A 335 20.32 12.27 -17.16
CA PHE A 335 19.62 12.95 -18.27
C PHE A 335 19.11 11.99 -19.35
N GLU A 336 19.74 10.82 -19.51
CA GLU A 336 19.24 9.77 -20.41
C GLU A 336 17.96 9.13 -19.88
N LEU A 337 17.80 9.09 -18.55
CA LEU A 337 16.60 8.55 -17.89
C LEU A 337 15.48 9.59 -17.84
N GLU A 338 15.80 10.83 -17.47
CA GLU A 338 14.86 11.94 -17.39
C GLU A 338 15.43 13.15 -18.13
N ALA A 339 14.82 13.48 -19.27
CA ALA A 339 15.13 14.71 -19.97
C ALA A 339 14.81 15.91 -19.05
N ASP A 340 15.65 16.94 -19.11
CA ASP A 340 15.55 18.13 -18.27
C ASP A 340 15.61 17.86 -16.75
N HIS A 341 16.36 16.84 -16.32
CA HIS A 341 16.52 16.53 -14.90
C HIS A 341 17.14 17.68 -14.09
N ALA A 342 16.34 18.29 -13.20
CA ALA A 342 16.73 19.45 -12.41
C ALA A 342 17.93 19.19 -11.49
N TYR A 343 17.98 18.06 -10.77
CA TYR A 343 19.14 17.73 -9.92
C TYR A 343 20.37 17.35 -10.74
N GLY A 344 20.20 16.80 -11.95
CA GLY A 344 21.31 16.60 -12.89
C GLY A 344 21.99 17.93 -13.23
N TYR A 345 21.22 18.96 -13.61
CA TYR A 345 21.74 20.30 -13.87
C TYR A 345 22.35 20.93 -12.64
N ARG A 346 21.70 20.85 -11.47
CA ARG A 346 22.25 21.35 -10.21
C ARG A 346 23.62 20.75 -9.91
N ASN A 347 23.76 19.44 -10.05
CA ASN A 347 25.00 18.76 -9.70
C ASN A 347 26.13 19.03 -10.71
N LEU A 348 25.80 19.24 -12.00
CA LEU A 348 26.77 19.80 -12.97
C LEU A 348 27.17 21.24 -12.61
N GLY A 349 26.22 22.05 -12.15
CA GLY A 349 26.50 23.41 -11.70
C GLY A 349 27.49 23.43 -10.54
N ILE A 350 27.27 22.58 -9.52
CA ILE A 350 28.20 22.43 -8.38
C ILE A 350 29.59 22.00 -8.87
N TYR A 351 29.67 21.06 -9.80
CA TYR A 351 30.93 20.65 -10.40
C TYR A 351 31.68 21.80 -11.09
N HIS A 352 30.98 22.63 -11.86
CA HIS A 352 31.59 23.81 -12.49
C HIS A 352 31.99 24.88 -11.46
N LEU A 353 31.17 25.05 -10.42
CA LEU A 353 31.44 25.97 -9.31
C LEU A 353 32.74 25.59 -8.59
N ASP A 354 32.92 24.31 -8.25
CA ASP A 354 34.14 23.77 -7.63
C ASP A 354 35.40 24.03 -8.50
N ARG A 355 35.24 24.13 -9.82
CA ARG A 355 36.33 24.42 -10.79
C ARG A 355 36.49 25.92 -11.09
N GLN A 356 35.79 26.79 -10.37
CA GLN A 356 35.77 28.23 -10.61
C GLN A 356 35.28 28.63 -12.02
N ALA A 357 34.56 27.73 -12.70
CA ALA A 357 33.93 27.98 -13.99
C ALA A 357 32.54 28.61 -13.77
N TYR A 358 32.51 29.81 -13.17
CA TYR A 358 31.29 30.42 -12.64
C TYR A 358 30.21 30.68 -13.70
N ARG A 359 30.60 31.04 -14.93
CA ARG A 359 29.66 31.20 -16.05
C ARG A 359 28.93 29.90 -16.40
N ASP A 360 29.67 28.79 -16.48
CA ASP A 360 29.11 27.48 -16.77
C ASP A 360 28.23 26.99 -15.61
N ALA A 361 28.69 27.18 -14.37
CA ALA A 361 27.92 26.86 -13.17
C ALA A 361 26.55 27.58 -13.17
N LEU A 362 26.56 28.89 -13.40
CA LEU A 362 25.36 29.71 -13.45
C LEU A 362 24.41 29.29 -14.57
N GLN A 363 24.94 28.90 -15.74
CA GLN A 363 24.13 28.36 -16.83
C GLN A 363 23.39 27.08 -16.39
N GLN A 364 24.09 26.14 -15.74
CA GLN A 364 23.46 24.90 -15.28
C GLN A 364 22.47 25.16 -14.14
N PHE A 365 22.78 26.02 -13.18
CA PHE A 365 21.84 26.35 -12.10
C PHE A 365 20.55 27.00 -12.63
N ARG A 366 20.65 27.87 -13.63
CA ARG A 366 19.46 28.44 -14.30
C ARG A 366 18.63 27.38 -15.02
N LYS A 367 19.25 26.39 -15.66
CA LYS A 367 18.53 25.25 -16.25
C LYS A 367 17.85 24.40 -15.18
N SER A 368 18.52 24.13 -14.07
CA SER A 368 17.97 23.42 -12.92
C SER A 368 16.72 24.13 -12.37
N LYS A 369 16.82 25.44 -12.09
CA LYS A 369 15.68 26.26 -11.62
C LYS A 369 14.54 26.33 -12.63
N LEU A 370 14.84 26.34 -13.93
CA LEU A 370 13.82 26.32 -14.97
C LEU A 370 13.07 24.98 -15.00
N ALA A 371 13.79 23.87 -14.85
CA ALA A 371 13.20 22.54 -14.80
C ALA A 371 12.37 22.32 -13.53
N ASP A 372 12.87 22.74 -12.37
CA ASP A 372 12.17 22.71 -11.10
C ASP A 372 12.59 23.87 -10.18
N PRO A 373 11.73 24.89 -9.99
CA PRO A 373 11.99 25.99 -9.07
C PRO A 373 12.14 25.55 -7.60
N GLY A 374 11.63 24.37 -7.23
CA GLY A 374 11.69 23.81 -5.88
C GLY A 374 12.98 23.03 -5.58
N THR A 375 13.92 22.96 -6.53
CA THR A 375 15.17 22.22 -6.33
C THR A 375 15.97 22.79 -5.15
N HIS A 376 16.40 21.90 -4.25
CA HIS A 376 17.06 22.25 -2.98
C HIS A 376 18.29 23.17 -3.16
N LEU A 377 18.30 24.30 -2.44
CA LEU A 377 19.35 25.34 -2.43
C LEU A 377 19.62 26.02 -3.79
N ILE A 378 18.74 25.88 -4.78
CA ILE A 378 19.07 26.35 -6.13
C ILE A 378 19.27 27.87 -6.20
N ASP A 379 18.48 28.64 -5.45
CA ASP A 379 18.58 30.10 -5.40
C ASP A 379 19.87 30.57 -4.73
N ASP A 380 20.28 29.90 -3.66
CA ASP A 380 21.53 30.20 -2.96
C ASP A 380 22.74 29.90 -3.86
N LEU A 381 22.72 28.77 -4.57
CA LEU A 381 23.77 28.38 -5.52
C LEU A 381 23.88 29.34 -6.70
N ILE A 382 22.75 29.85 -7.22
CA ILE A 382 22.74 30.89 -8.27
C ILE A 382 23.41 32.16 -7.74
N LYS A 383 23.02 32.61 -6.54
CA LYS A 383 23.56 33.82 -5.92
C LYS A 383 25.06 33.69 -5.64
N GLU A 384 25.50 32.53 -5.16
CA GLU A 384 26.92 32.22 -4.93
C GLU A 384 27.73 32.31 -6.24
N ALA A 385 27.26 31.67 -7.31
CA ALA A 385 27.90 31.71 -8.62
C ALA A 385 27.94 33.13 -9.22
N GLU A 386 26.87 33.92 -9.07
CA GLU A 386 26.82 35.32 -9.52
C GLU A 386 27.80 36.21 -8.75
N THR A 387 27.94 35.99 -7.45
CA THR A 387 28.87 36.75 -6.60
C THR A 387 30.32 36.48 -7.04
N HIS A 388 30.70 35.22 -7.17
CA HIS A 388 32.05 34.86 -7.59
C HIS A 388 32.36 35.27 -9.04
N LEU A 389 31.38 35.22 -9.94
CA LEU A 389 31.57 35.71 -11.31
C LEU A 389 31.86 37.22 -11.33
N ALA A 390 31.14 38.01 -10.53
CA ALA A 390 31.39 39.45 -10.43
C ALA A 390 32.78 39.76 -9.86
N GLU A 391 33.21 39.03 -8.82
CA GLU A 391 34.57 39.15 -8.25
C GLU A 391 35.65 38.81 -9.29
N GLN A 392 35.45 37.75 -10.08
CA GLN A 392 36.37 37.35 -11.14
C GLN A 392 36.46 38.40 -12.26
N GLU A 393 35.34 39.01 -12.64
CA GLU A 393 35.31 40.06 -13.68
C GLU A 393 35.90 41.39 -13.19
N MET A 394 35.87 41.67 -11.89
CA MET A 394 36.52 42.84 -11.31
C MET A 394 38.05 42.68 -11.16
N THR A 395 38.54 41.45 -11.15
CA THR A 395 39.96 41.12 -10.95
C THR A 395 40.70 40.79 -12.25
N ALA A 396 39.97 40.60 -13.35
CA ALA A 396 40.48 40.43 -14.72
C ALA A 396 40.62 41.77 -15.43
#